data_AF-A0A355Q945-F1
#
_entry.id   AF-A0A355Q945-F1
#
_cell.length_a   1.000
_cell.length_b   1.000
_cell.length_c   1.000
_cell.angle_alpha   90.00
_cell.angle_beta   90.00
_cell.angle_gamma   90.00
#
_symmetry.space_group_name_H-M   'P 1'
#
loop_
_entity.id
_entity.type
_entity.pdbx_description
1 polymer ?
#
loop_
_entity_poly.entity_id
_entity_poly.type
_entity_poly.pdbx_seq_one_letter_code
_entity_poly.pdbx_strand_id
1 'polypeptide(L)'
;MRILIGLFLLALATAGCTEEARNQFFRSADNVLGKDYKVSYVDEGQVVKSWTIKDGKITSGEKEDGTPTGYYYFWSEETGYVQVPIDRTIVEELRDSKAVAAQ
;
A
#
# COMPACT_ATOMS: atom_id res chain seq x y z
N MET A 1 -27.18 -8.20 34.25
CA MET A 1 -28.06 -7.41 33.35
C MET A 1 -27.43 -6.11 32.87
N ARG A 2 -26.86 -5.27 33.75
CA ARG A 2 -26.17 -4.01 33.36
C ARG A 2 -25.03 -4.19 32.33
N ILE A 3 -24.20 -5.22 32.49
CA ILE A 3 -23.09 -5.53 31.57
C ILE A 3 -23.60 -5.93 30.18
N LEU A 4 -24.68 -6.73 30.12
CA LEU A 4 -25.30 -7.16 28.87
C LEU A 4 -25.92 -5.98 28.11
N ILE A 5 -26.52 -5.02 28.81
CA ILE A 5 -27.04 -3.78 28.20
C ILE A 5 -25.89 -2.93 27.64
N GLY A 6 -24.78 -2.83 28.37
CA GLY A 6 -23.59 -2.14 27.88
C GLY A 6 -23.00 -2.78 26.62
N LEU A 7 -22.92 -4.12 26.59
CA LEU A 7 -22.42 -4.87 25.44
C LEU A 7 -23.36 -4.75 24.21
N PHE A 8 -24.67 -4.74 24.46
CA PHE A 8 -25.69 -4.58 23.42
C PHE A 8 -25.67 -3.18 22.80
N LEU A 9 -25.50 -2.13 23.62
CA LEU A 9 -25.36 -0.75 23.14
C LEU A 9 -24.05 -0.56 22.34
N LEU A 10 -22.97 -1.23 22.73
CA LEU A 10 -21.71 -1.23 21.98
C LEU A 10 -21.85 -1.93 20.62
N ALA A 11 -22.58 -3.05 20.56
CA ALA A 11 -22.86 -3.76 19.31
C ALA A 11 -23.75 -2.96 18.35
N LEU A 12 -24.73 -2.22 18.87
CA LEU A 12 -25.54 -1.28 18.07
C LEU A 12 -24.70 -0.12 17.52
N ALA A 13 -23.70 0.36 18.27
CA ALA A 13 -22.81 1.42 17.83
C ALA A 13 -21.86 0.98 16.68
N THR A 14 -21.45 -0.30 16.63
CA THR A 14 -20.61 -0.82 15.55
C THR A 14 -21.39 -1.27 14.31
N ALA A 15 -22.68 -1.57 14.46
CA ALA A 15 -23.57 -1.95 13.34
C ALA A 15 -23.95 -0.78 12.42
N GLY A 16 -23.68 0.47 12.82
CA GLY A 16 -24.04 1.69 12.07
C GLY A 16 -22.97 2.21 11.10
N CYS A 17 -21.79 1.58 11.01
CA CYS A 17 -20.83 1.95 9.96
C CYS A 17 -21.35 1.45 8.61
N THR A 18 -21.71 2.40 7.73
CA THR A 18 -22.01 2.09 6.33
C THR A 18 -20.82 1.39 5.68
N GLU A 19 -21.06 0.64 4.60
CA GLU A 19 -19.97 -0.02 3.88
C GLU A 19 -18.94 1.00 3.36
N GLU A 20 -19.39 2.18 2.92
CA GLU A 20 -18.54 3.32 2.57
C GLU A 20 -17.69 3.80 3.74
N ALA A 21 -18.27 4.01 4.94
CA ALA A 21 -17.52 4.49 6.10
C ALA A 21 -16.47 3.45 6.56
N ARG A 22 -16.83 2.16 6.52
CA ARG A 22 -15.91 1.06 6.78
C ARG A 22 -14.77 1.01 5.76
N ASN A 23 -15.08 1.12 4.47
CA ASN A 23 -14.07 1.12 3.40
C ASN A 23 -13.16 2.36 3.47
N GLN A 24 -13.72 3.53 3.79
CA GLN A 24 -12.95 4.75 4.01
C GLN A 24 -11.99 4.59 5.21
N PHE A 25 -12.47 4.02 6.32
CA PHE A 25 -11.63 3.75 7.49
C PHE A 25 -10.47 2.81 7.15
N PHE A 26 -10.72 1.71 6.43
CA PHE A 26 -9.66 0.79 6.01
C PHE A 26 -8.65 1.44 5.08
N ARG A 27 -9.07 2.30 4.14
CA ARG A 27 -8.13 3.06 3.30
C ARG A 27 -7.27 4.01 4.13
N SER A 28 -7.86 4.70 5.10
CA SER A 28 -7.11 5.58 6.00
C SER A 28 -6.12 4.81 6.88
N ALA A 29 -6.50 3.62 7.37
CA ALA A 29 -5.60 2.77 8.13
C ALA A 29 -4.45 2.22 7.28
N ASP A 30 -4.73 1.82 6.04
CA ASP A 30 -3.72 1.32 5.09
C ASP A 30 -2.72 2.44 4.73
N ASN A 31 -3.19 3.68 4.54
CA ASN A 31 -2.32 4.83 4.31
C ASN A 31 -1.41 5.12 5.51
N VAL A 32 -1.87 4.96 6.75
CA VAL A 32 -1.06 5.23 7.97
C VAL A 32 -0.02 4.13 8.22
N LEU A 33 -0.31 2.90 7.80
CA LEU A 33 0.59 1.76 7.92
C LEU A 33 1.42 1.51 6.65
N GLY A 34 1.20 2.35 5.63
CA GLY A 34 1.89 2.29 4.35
C GLY A 34 3.39 2.34 4.55
N LYS A 35 4.10 1.65 3.66
CA LYS A 35 5.56 1.69 3.62
C LYS A 35 5.98 2.64 2.51
N ASP A 36 7.08 3.33 2.76
CA ASP A 36 7.73 4.12 1.74
C ASP A 36 8.62 3.19 0.91
N TYR A 37 8.60 3.36 -0.41
CA TYR A 37 9.40 2.58 -1.33
C TYR A 37 10.18 3.49 -2.28
N LYS A 38 11.36 3.02 -2.67
CA LYS A 38 12.05 3.50 -3.85
C LYS A 38 11.98 2.42 -4.91
N VAL A 39 11.45 2.79 -6.08
CA VAL A 39 11.41 1.90 -7.25
C VAL A 39 12.39 2.43 -8.28
N SER A 40 13.22 1.56 -8.84
CA SER A 40 14.24 1.91 -9.83
C SER A 40 14.13 1.05 -11.07
N TYR A 41 14.04 1.68 -12.23
CA TYR A 41 14.11 1.02 -13.53
C TYR A 41 15.58 0.88 -13.96
N VAL A 42 15.93 -0.33 -14.40
CA VAL A 42 17.28 -0.71 -14.81
C VAL A 42 17.29 -0.99 -16.31
N ASP A 43 18.22 -0.38 -17.03
CA ASP A 43 18.52 -0.71 -18.42
C ASP A 43 20.02 -0.98 -18.54
N GLU A 44 20.38 -2.05 -19.25
CA GLU A 44 21.78 -2.48 -19.44
C GLU A 44 22.61 -2.55 -18.14
N GLY A 45 21.97 -2.92 -17.03
CA GLY A 45 22.61 -3.04 -15.71
C GLY A 45 22.80 -1.72 -14.95
N GLN A 46 22.30 -0.60 -15.48
CA GLN A 46 22.36 0.71 -14.83
C GLN A 46 20.97 1.23 -14.46
N VAL A 47 20.87 1.92 -13.32
CA VAL A 47 19.64 2.61 -12.92
C VAL A 47 19.45 3.82 -13.81
N VAL A 48 18.38 3.83 -14.62
CA VAL A 48 18.07 4.93 -15.55
C VAL A 48 17.08 5.91 -14.92
N LYS A 49 16.16 5.40 -14.10
CA LYS A 49 15.13 6.22 -13.45
C LYS A 49 14.72 5.63 -12.12
N SER A 50 14.41 6.49 -11.16
CA SER A 50 13.83 6.09 -9.88
C SER A 50 12.60 6.93 -9.55
N TRP A 51 11.72 6.35 -8.74
CA TRP A 51 10.52 6.96 -8.19
C TRP A 51 10.44 6.70 -6.70
N THR A 52 9.83 7.65 -6.01
CA THR A 52 9.50 7.57 -4.60
C THR A 52 8.01 7.31 -4.47
N ILE A 53 7.67 6.32 -3.65
CA ILE A 53 6.32 5.97 -3.29
C ILE A 53 6.22 6.21 -1.80
N LYS A 54 5.30 7.09 -1.37
CA LYS A 54 5.00 7.29 0.05
C LYS A 54 3.69 6.67 0.44
N ASP A 55 3.66 6.07 1.62
CA ASP A 55 2.44 5.46 2.21
C ASP A 55 1.70 4.57 1.20
N GLY A 56 2.46 3.90 0.32
CA GLY A 56 1.93 3.45 -0.95
C GLY A 56 2.11 1.96 -1.17
N LYS A 57 1.34 1.45 -2.13
CA LYS A 57 1.34 0.04 -2.51
C LYS A 57 1.91 -0.13 -3.90
N ILE A 58 2.78 -1.12 -4.05
CA ILE A 58 3.24 -1.62 -5.35
C ILE A 58 2.42 -2.85 -5.67
N THR A 59 1.75 -2.84 -6.82
CA THR A 59 0.83 -3.91 -7.24
C THR A 59 1.33 -4.55 -8.53
N SER A 60 1.14 -5.86 -8.67
CA SER A 60 1.24 -6.58 -9.93
C SER A 60 -0.11 -7.24 -10.24
N GLY A 61 -0.43 -7.39 -11.53
CA GLY A 61 -1.67 -8.01 -11.98
C GLY A 61 -1.45 -9.42 -12.54
N GLU A 62 -2.54 -10.17 -12.66
CA GLU A 62 -2.63 -11.45 -13.37
C GLU A 62 -3.59 -11.32 -14.57
N LYS A 63 -3.36 -12.10 -15.62
CA LYS A 63 -4.24 -12.22 -16.78
C LYS A 63 -5.38 -13.20 -16.49
N GLU A 64 -6.35 -13.28 -17.40
CA GLU A 64 -7.52 -14.18 -17.27
C GLU A 64 -7.14 -15.66 -17.15
N ASP A 65 -5.99 -16.05 -17.69
CA ASP A 65 -5.44 -17.41 -17.59
C ASP A 65 -4.61 -17.65 -16.31
N GLY A 66 -4.57 -16.69 -15.39
CA GLY A 66 -3.80 -16.75 -14.15
C GLY A 66 -2.31 -16.46 -14.31
N THR A 67 -1.84 -16.10 -15.52
CA THR A 67 -0.43 -15.75 -15.72
C THR A 67 -0.14 -14.33 -15.26
N PRO A 68 1.02 -14.06 -14.63
CA PRO A 68 1.39 -12.70 -14.25
C PRO A 68 1.49 -11.77 -15.45
N THR A 69 1.03 -10.52 -15.29
CA THR A 69 1.11 -9.49 -16.34
C THR A 69 2.53 -9.06 -16.66
N GLY A 70 3.50 -9.29 -15.77
CA GLY A 70 4.90 -8.93 -15.94
C GLY A 70 5.22 -7.46 -15.62
N TYR A 71 4.28 -6.72 -15.04
CA TYR A 71 4.44 -5.31 -14.69
C TYR A 71 4.13 -5.03 -13.23
N TYR A 72 4.86 -4.05 -12.67
CA TYR A 72 4.46 -3.34 -11.46
C TYR A 72 3.69 -2.07 -11.83
N TYR A 73 2.73 -1.74 -10.97
CA TYR A 73 1.90 -0.54 -11.02
C TYR A 73 1.94 0.13 -9.65
N PHE A 74 2.19 1.44 -9.64
CA PHE A 74 2.21 2.23 -8.40
C PHE A 74 1.97 3.71 -8.68
N TRP A 75 1.68 4.45 -7.62
CA TRP A 75 1.57 5.91 -7.66
C TRP A 75 2.87 6.52 -7.12
N SER A 76 3.59 7.24 -7.98
CA SER A 76 4.80 7.98 -7.63
C SER A 76 4.48 9.40 -7.18
N GLU A 77 5.26 9.93 -6.24
CA GLU A 77 5.17 11.35 -5.86
C GLU A 77 5.56 12.27 -7.03
N GLU A 78 6.50 11.84 -7.87
CA GLU A 78 7.08 12.68 -8.92
C GLU A 78 6.21 12.79 -10.17
N THR A 79 5.59 11.69 -10.59
CA THR A 79 4.94 11.60 -11.91
C THR A 79 3.52 11.06 -11.88
N GLY A 80 2.98 10.71 -10.71
CA GLY A 80 1.68 10.05 -10.59
C GLY A 80 1.77 8.57 -10.95
N TYR A 81 0.78 8.04 -11.67
CA TYR A 81 0.72 6.62 -12.03
C TYR A 81 1.89 6.18 -12.90
N VAL A 82 2.55 5.08 -12.51
CA VAL A 82 3.70 4.50 -13.20
C VAL A 82 3.46 3.01 -13.41
N GLN A 83 3.85 2.54 -14.60
CA GLN A 83 3.90 1.12 -14.96
C GLN A 83 5.32 0.78 -15.44
N VAL A 84 5.94 -0.25 -14.86
CA VAL A 84 7.31 -0.69 -15.20
C VAL A 84 7.40 -2.21 -15.24
N PRO A 85 8.23 -2.80 -16.13
CA PRO A 85 8.33 -4.24 -16.27
C PRO A 85 9.10 -4.85 -15.08
N ILE A 86 8.60 -5.96 -14.52
CA ILE A 86 9.11 -6.57 -13.28
C ILE A 86 10.57 -7.02 -13.43
N ASP A 87 10.92 -7.59 -14.58
CA ASP A 87 12.25 -8.13 -14.87
C ASP A 87 13.36 -7.06 -14.92
N ARG A 88 12.99 -5.78 -15.02
CA ARG A 88 13.92 -4.64 -15.05
C ARG A 88 13.68 -3.64 -13.93
N THR A 89 13.03 -4.06 -12.85
CA THR A 89 12.67 -3.16 -11.76
C THR A 89 13.22 -3.65 -10.44
N ILE A 90 13.93 -2.76 -9.75
CA ILE A 90 14.35 -2.94 -8.36
C ILE A 90 13.34 -2.21 -7.47
N VAL A 91 12.85 -2.90 -6.44
CA VAL A 91 11.95 -2.34 -5.43
C VAL A 91 12.65 -2.42 -4.08
N GLU A 92 12.84 -1.26 -3.43
CA GLU A 92 13.46 -1.15 -2.12
C GLU A 92 12.48 -0.52 -1.15
N GLU A 93 12.19 -1.19 -0.03
CA GLU A 93 11.49 -0.56 1.10
C GLU A 93 12.44 0.42 1.80
N LEU A 94 12.01 1.67 1.93
CA LEU A 94 12.74 2.68 2.67
C LEU A 94 12.48 2.46 4.16
N ARG A 95 13.53 2.07 4.89
CA ARG A 95 13.44 1.96 6.34
C ARG A 95 13.18 3.33 6.93
N ASP A 96 12.14 3.40 7.75
CA ASP A 96 11.79 4.60 8.49
C ASP A 96 12.96 4.99 9.40
N SER A 97 13.53 6.18 9.18
CA SER A 97 14.75 6.64 9.87
C SER A 97 14.58 6.72 11.39
N LYS A 98 13.33 6.81 11.87
CA LYS A 98 12.97 6.82 13.29
C LYS A 98 13.07 5.45 13.97
N ALA A 99 12.94 4.34 13.22
CA ALA A 99 13.03 2.99 13.79
C ALA A 99 14.47 2.55 14.03
N VAL A 100 15.43 3.06 13.24
CA VAL A 100 16.86 2.72 13.34
C VAL A 100 17.54 3.44 14.51
N ALA A 101 17.04 4.62 14.91
CA ALA A 101 17.60 5.40 16.01
C ALA A 101 17.19 4.92 17.41
N ALA A 102 16.30 3.92 17.51
CA ALA A 102 15.78 3.37 18.76
C ALA A 102 16.41 2.01 19.14
N GLN A 103 17.49 1.61 18.46
CA GLN A 103 18.23 0.35 18.68
C GLN A 103 19.61 0.60 19.27
#